data_AF-A0A7R9MBG6-F1
#
_entry.id   AF-A0A7R9MBG6-F1
#
_cell.length_a   1.000
_cell.length_b   1.000
_cell.length_c   1.000
_cell.angle_alpha   90.00
_cell.angle_beta   90.00
_cell.angle_gamma   90.00
#
_symmetry.space_group_name_H-M   'P 1'
#
loop_
_entity.id
_entity.type
_entity.pdbx_description
1 polymer ?
#
loop_
_entity_poly.entity_id
_entity_poly.type
_entity_poly.pdbx_seq_one_letter_code
_entity_poly.pdbx_strand_id
1 'polypeptide(L)'
;RFKPPPTNQPSIGWRVEFRPMEIQMTDFENAAYAVFVVLLSRIILQYNLNLVIPISKVDENMREGQKRDAINRSKFWFRKDIFSSNESQKLNNNSNGYNDNHETQDSEEESYIQMTINEIINGYGQEFPGLVPLMREYMKSISLDAYTSCKVQQYIQLIADRASAKLQTNAQWIRHFVRKHNDYKYDSVVNDTITYDLLFTLNRIQNEDLNINELFADYRQTIC
;
A
#
# COMPACT_ATOMS: atom_id res chain seq x y z
N ARG A 1 -9.02 -2.40 13.31
CA ARG A 1 -9.87 -2.60 14.51
C ARG A 1 -11.12 -3.36 14.11
N PHE A 2 -11.46 -4.43 14.84
CA PHE A 2 -12.71 -5.16 14.63
C PHE A 2 -13.84 -4.47 15.41
N LYS A 3 -14.97 -4.20 14.75
CA LYS A 3 -16.09 -3.45 15.33
C LYS A 3 -17.36 -4.31 15.32
N PRO A 4 -17.92 -4.63 16.50
CA PRO A 4 -19.18 -5.38 16.58
C PRO A 4 -20.35 -4.56 16.02
N PRO A 5 -21.44 -5.24 15.63
CA PRO A 5 -22.68 -4.58 15.25
C PRO A 5 -23.24 -3.77 16.44
N PRO A 6 -23.73 -2.53 16.21
CA PRO A 6 -24.35 -1.73 17.24
C PRO A 6 -25.72 -2.30 17.63
N THR A 7 -26.06 -2.27 18.92
CA THR A 7 -27.33 -2.82 19.44
C THR A 7 -28.55 -2.04 18.97
N ASN A 8 -28.40 -0.76 18.65
CA ASN A 8 -29.48 0.16 18.27
C ASN A 8 -29.69 0.29 16.75
N GLN A 9 -28.87 -0.37 15.92
CA GLN A 9 -28.97 -0.28 14.45
C GLN A 9 -28.79 -1.67 13.81
N PRO A 10 -29.86 -2.47 13.70
CA PRO A 10 -29.79 -3.88 13.28
C PRO A 10 -29.35 -4.08 11.82
N SER A 11 -29.38 -3.04 10.98
CA SER A 11 -28.88 -3.08 9.59
C SER A 11 -27.35 -3.05 9.48
N ILE A 12 -26.64 -2.69 10.56
CA ILE A 12 -25.18 -2.57 10.55
C ILE A 12 -24.56 -3.88 11.05
N GLY A 13 -23.84 -4.58 10.16
CA GLY A 13 -23.10 -5.79 10.49
C GLY A 13 -21.73 -5.56 11.16
N TRP A 14 -20.94 -6.63 11.21
CA TRP A 14 -19.53 -6.59 11.61
C TRP A 14 -18.71 -5.74 10.67
N ARG A 15 -17.78 -4.95 11.21
CA ARG A 15 -16.95 -4.03 10.42
C ARG A 15 -15.49 -4.13 10.81
N VAL A 16 -14.64 -3.83 9.84
CA VAL A 16 -13.20 -3.68 10.04
C VAL A 16 -12.82 -2.23 9.74
N GLU A 17 -12.04 -1.64 10.63
CA GLU A 17 -11.48 -0.31 10.46
C GLU A 17 -9.98 -0.41 10.18
N PHE A 18 -9.56 0.11 9.03
CA PHE A 18 -8.15 0.25 8.64
C PHE A 18 -7.63 1.61 9.09
N ARG A 19 -6.59 1.62 9.93
CA ARG A 19 -6.06 2.80 10.64
C ARG A 19 -4.62 3.23 10.30
N PRO A 20 -3.78 2.44 9.61
CA PRO A 20 -2.39 2.85 9.35
C PRO A 20 -2.17 4.02 8.39
N MET A 21 -3.20 4.47 7.66
CA MET A 21 -2.99 5.50 6.63
C MET A 21 -2.71 6.88 7.23
N GLU A 22 -1.57 7.45 6.87
CA GLU A 22 -1.27 8.87 7.10
C GLU A 22 -2.17 9.76 6.22
N ILE A 23 -2.55 10.94 6.72
CA ILE A 23 -3.29 11.92 5.93
C ILE A 23 -2.37 12.54 4.86
N GLN A 24 -2.90 12.75 3.67
CA GLN A 24 -2.19 13.34 2.54
C GLN A 24 -2.55 14.80 2.34
N MET A 25 -1.72 15.53 1.58
CA MET A 25 -1.85 16.98 1.38
C MET A 25 -3.12 17.38 0.62
N THR A 26 -3.63 16.50 -0.26
CA THR A 26 -4.78 16.79 -1.12
C THR A 26 -5.90 15.79 -0.94
N ASP A 27 -7.14 16.23 -1.20
CA ASP A 27 -8.32 15.37 -1.21
C ASP A 27 -8.22 14.27 -2.27
N PHE A 28 -7.58 14.57 -3.42
CA PHE A 28 -7.30 13.59 -4.46
C PHE A 28 -6.48 12.40 -3.95
N GLU A 29 -5.37 12.66 -3.24
CA GLU A 29 -4.54 11.58 -2.68
C GLU A 29 -5.29 10.82 -1.59
N ASN A 30 -6.00 11.53 -0.71
CA ASN A 30 -6.78 10.91 0.36
C ASN A 30 -7.87 9.99 -0.20
N ALA A 31 -8.58 10.43 -1.26
CA ALA A 31 -9.53 9.61 -2.00
C ALA A 31 -8.84 8.41 -2.66
N ALA A 32 -7.65 8.60 -3.25
CA ALA A 32 -6.91 7.51 -3.88
C ALA A 32 -6.59 6.38 -2.89
N TYR A 33 -6.07 6.71 -1.70
CA TYR A 33 -5.78 5.72 -0.68
C TYR A 33 -7.05 5.08 -0.09
N ALA A 34 -8.13 5.85 0.08
CA ALA A 34 -9.41 5.29 0.54
C ALA A 34 -9.97 4.27 -0.47
N VAL A 35 -10.00 4.63 -1.76
CA VAL A 35 -10.44 3.74 -2.85
C VAL A 35 -9.54 2.51 -2.94
N PHE A 36 -8.22 2.67 -2.78
CA PHE A 36 -7.29 1.56 -2.77
C PHE A 36 -7.58 0.55 -1.66
N VAL A 37 -7.85 1.00 -0.43
CA VAL A 37 -8.20 0.10 0.69
C VAL A 37 -9.52 -0.63 0.42
N VAL A 38 -10.50 0.06 -0.19
CA VAL A 38 -11.76 -0.58 -0.62
C VAL A 38 -11.48 -1.65 -1.67
N LEU A 39 -10.75 -1.34 -2.72
CA LEU A 39 -10.40 -2.30 -3.77
C LEU A 39 -9.57 -3.47 -3.23
N LEU A 40 -8.64 -3.21 -2.31
CA LEU A 40 -7.86 -4.24 -1.64
C LEU A 40 -8.77 -5.24 -0.93
N SER A 41 -9.76 -4.75 -0.18
CA SER A 41 -10.74 -5.63 0.45
C SER A 41 -11.56 -6.44 -0.56
N ARG A 42 -11.89 -5.85 -1.71
CA ARG A 42 -12.64 -6.54 -2.78
C ARG A 42 -11.81 -7.65 -3.42
N ILE A 43 -10.54 -7.41 -3.75
CA ILE A 43 -9.68 -8.43 -4.36
C ILE A 43 -9.33 -9.55 -3.39
N ILE A 44 -9.18 -9.25 -2.09
CA ILE A 44 -8.98 -10.28 -1.05
C ILE A 44 -10.16 -11.25 -1.05
N LEU A 45 -11.38 -10.73 -1.09
CA LEU A 45 -12.59 -11.57 -1.10
C LEU A 45 -12.83 -12.25 -2.44
N GLN A 46 -12.68 -11.53 -3.55
CA GLN A 46 -12.96 -12.03 -4.90
C GLN A 46 -12.03 -13.18 -5.28
N TYR A 47 -10.74 -13.07 -4.95
CA TYR A 47 -9.73 -14.07 -5.31
C TYR A 47 -9.38 -14.99 -4.14
N ASN A 48 -10.09 -14.87 -3.02
CA ASN A 48 -9.81 -15.62 -1.79
C ASN A 48 -8.32 -15.56 -1.40
N LEU A 49 -7.74 -14.35 -1.44
CA LEU A 49 -6.31 -14.16 -1.22
C LEU A 49 -5.96 -14.53 0.22
N ASN A 50 -4.91 -15.33 0.36
CA ASN A 50 -4.33 -15.66 1.65
C ASN A 50 -3.10 -14.77 1.86
N LEU A 51 -3.21 -13.83 2.81
CA LEU A 51 -2.16 -12.85 3.15
C LEU A 51 -1.61 -13.07 4.56
N VAL A 52 -1.84 -14.25 5.13
CA VAL A 52 -1.45 -14.56 6.52
C VAL A 52 0.07 -14.73 6.60
N ILE A 53 0.67 -14.02 7.55
CA ILE A 53 2.08 -14.16 7.97
C ILE A 53 2.14 -14.12 9.51
N PRO A 54 3.21 -14.63 10.15
CA PRO A 54 3.35 -14.56 11.60
C PRO A 54 3.30 -13.12 12.12
N ILE A 55 2.65 -12.91 13.27
CA ILE A 55 2.52 -11.56 13.86
C ILE A 55 3.88 -10.91 14.17
N SER A 56 4.90 -11.71 14.50
CA SER A 56 6.27 -11.24 14.70
C SER A 56 6.85 -10.58 13.43
N LYS A 57 6.49 -11.09 12.24
CA LYS A 57 6.89 -10.51 10.95
C LYS A 57 6.11 -9.23 10.62
N VAL A 58 4.86 -9.13 11.07
CA VAL A 58 4.10 -7.87 11.02
C VAL A 58 4.77 -6.82 11.93
N ASP A 59 5.20 -7.19 13.13
CA ASP A 59 5.89 -6.27 14.05
C ASP A 59 7.25 -5.81 13.48
N GLU A 60 8.00 -6.70 12.83
CA GLU A 60 9.20 -6.34 12.07
C GLU A 60 8.88 -5.33 10.96
N ASN A 61 7.83 -5.57 10.16
CA ASN A 61 7.40 -4.65 9.11
C ASN A 61 7.00 -3.28 9.67
N MET A 62 6.32 -3.22 10.82
CA MET A 62 5.94 -1.97 11.47
C MET A 62 7.15 -1.15 11.88
N ARG A 63 8.18 -1.78 12.45
CA ARG A 63 9.45 -1.10 12.78
C ARG A 63 10.17 -0.63 11.52
N GLU A 64 10.19 -1.45 10.48
CA GLU A 64 10.86 -1.11 9.22
C GLU A 64 10.17 0.07 8.51
N GLY A 65 8.84 0.10 8.49
CA GLY A 65 8.05 1.13 7.82
C GLY A 65 8.22 2.54 8.39
N GLN A 66 8.70 2.67 9.63
CA GLN A 66 8.96 3.96 10.27
C GLN A 66 10.29 4.59 9.85
N LYS A 67 11.19 3.83 9.21
CA LYS A 67 12.50 4.34 8.80
C LYS A 67 12.36 5.39 7.69
N ARG A 68 13.29 6.35 7.70
CA ARG A 68 13.35 7.37 6.65
C ARG A 68 13.55 6.70 5.29
N ASP A 69 12.66 7.02 4.35
CA ASP A 69 12.72 6.52 2.96
C ASP A 69 12.54 4.99 2.84
N ALA A 70 11.85 4.37 3.83
CA ALA A 70 11.60 2.93 3.86
C ALA A 70 10.90 2.39 2.60
N ILE A 71 10.02 3.19 1.99
CA ILE A 71 9.34 2.83 0.73
C ILE A 71 10.33 2.43 -0.39
N ASN A 72 11.51 3.05 -0.44
CA ASN A 72 12.52 2.82 -1.48
C ASN A 72 13.70 1.98 -1.02
N ARG A 73 14.00 1.98 0.29
CA ARG A 73 15.24 1.39 0.84
C ARG A 73 15.03 0.10 1.61
N SER A 74 13.80 -0.16 2.02
CA SER A 74 13.49 -1.28 2.89
C SER A 74 12.75 -2.40 2.15
N LYS A 75 12.78 -3.58 2.75
CA LYS A 75 11.97 -4.71 2.35
C LYS A 75 11.08 -5.15 3.51
N PHE A 76 9.94 -5.71 3.18
CA PHE A 76 8.88 -6.07 4.09
C PHE A 76 8.54 -7.54 3.89
N TRP A 77 8.34 -8.25 5.00
CA TRP A 77 7.84 -9.61 4.98
C TRP A 77 6.45 -9.65 4.37
N PHE A 78 6.30 -10.45 3.32
CA PHE A 78 5.05 -10.63 2.60
C PHE A 78 4.92 -12.08 2.16
N ARG A 79 3.69 -12.57 2.02
CA ARG A 79 3.46 -13.95 1.61
C ARG A 79 3.89 -14.16 0.16
N LYS A 80 4.66 -15.22 -0.09
CA LYS A 80 5.22 -15.51 -1.41
C LYS A 80 4.13 -15.91 -2.41
N ASP A 81 3.33 -16.90 -2.03
CA ASP A 81 2.16 -17.33 -2.80
C ASP A 81 0.90 -16.86 -2.08
N ILE A 82 0.12 -15.99 -2.71
CA ILE A 82 -1.11 -15.40 -2.16
C ILE A 82 -2.38 -16.15 -2.58
N PHE A 83 -2.27 -17.15 -3.47
CA PHE A 83 -3.41 -17.95 -3.94
C PHE A 83 -3.49 -19.32 -3.28
N SER A 84 -2.44 -19.78 -2.59
CA SER A 84 -2.50 -21.06 -1.87
C SER A 84 -3.53 -21.04 -0.73
N SER A 85 -4.46 -21.99 -0.82
CA SER A 85 -5.37 -22.38 0.24
C SER A 85 -4.63 -23.08 1.38
N ASN A 86 -5.02 -22.79 2.63
CA ASN A 86 -4.49 -23.47 3.82
C ASN A 86 -4.76 -24.99 3.82
N GLU A 87 -5.63 -25.49 2.92
CA GLU A 87 -5.93 -26.91 2.75
C GLU A 87 -4.89 -27.65 1.89
N SER A 88 -4.21 -26.96 0.98
CA SER A 88 -3.19 -27.56 0.10
C SER A 88 -1.99 -28.10 0.89
N GLN A 89 -1.75 -27.54 2.09
CA GLN A 89 -0.72 -28.03 3.03
C GLN A 89 -1.18 -29.27 3.83
N LYS A 90 -2.49 -29.55 3.94
CA LYS A 90 -3.01 -30.70 4.69
C LYS A 90 -3.08 -31.99 3.86
N LEU A 91 -3.17 -31.88 2.54
CA LEU A 91 -3.31 -33.04 1.64
C LEU A 91 -1.99 -33.76 1.36
N ASN A 92 -0.83 -33.14 1.62
CA ASN A 92 0.48 -33.80 1.47
C ASN A 92 0.80 -34.80 2.59
N ASN A 93 0.02 -34.83 3.68
CA ASN A 93 0.26 -35.73 4.81
C ASN A 93 -0.47 -37.10 4.73
N ASN A 94 -1.18 -37.38 3.63
CA ASN A 94 -1.91 -38.65 3.43
C ASN A 94 -1.47 -39.40 2.16
N SER A 95 -0.16 -39.53 1.95
CA SER A 95 0.41 -40.50 1.01
C SER A 95 1.01 -41.67 1.79
N ASN A 96 0.38 -42.84 1.66
CA ASN A 96 0.79 -44.09 2.31
C ASN A 96 2.19 -44.55 1.87
N GLY A 97 3.05 -44.78 2.88
CA GLY A 97 3.99 -45.90 2.93
C GLY A 97 5.24 -45.82 2.06
N TYR A 98 6.33 -45.29 2.62
CA TYR A 98 7.66 -45.92 2.65
C TYR A 98 8.53 -45.16 3.67
N ASN A 99 9.18 -45.90 4.57
CA ASN A 99 10.10 -45.33 5.56
C ASN A 99 11.29 -44.70 4.86
N ASP A 100 11.46 -43.39 5.00
CA ASP A 100 12.77 -42.76 4.89
C ASP A 100 12.90 -41.71 6.00
N ASN A 101 13.93 -41.85 6.82
CA ASN A 101 14.21 -40.97 7.96
C ASN A 101 14.87 -39.68 7.48
N HIS A 102 14.16 -38.93 6.66
CA HIS A 102 14.48 -37.53 6.42
C HIS A 102 13.47 -36.70 7.23
N GLU A 103 13.95 -36.11 8.32
CA GLU A 103 13.30 -34.96 8.95
C GLU A 103 13.21 -33.86 7.89
N THR A 104 12.15 -33.87 7.09
CA THR A 104 11.76 -32.70 6.30
C THR A 104 11.19 -31.70 7.28
N GLN A 105 12.12 -30.92 7.83
CA GLN A 105 11.90 -29.60 8.35
C GLN A 105 11.40 -28.73 7.17
N ASP A 106 10.19 -29.00 6.68
CA ASP A 106 9.48 -28.17 5.71
C ASP A 106 9.23 -26.84 6.40
N SER A 107 10.22 -25.98 6.26
CA SER A 107 10.37 -24.78 7.07
C SER A 107 9.23 -23.82 6.77
N GLU A 108 8.51 -23.40 7.81
CA GLU A 108 7.52 -22.30 7.75
C GLU A 108 8.10 -21.03 7.07
N GLU A 109 9.44 -20.92 7.04
CA GLU A 109 10.24 -19.88 6.38
C GLU A 109 10.06 -19.79 4.85
N GLU A 110 9.61 -20.83 4.14
CA GLU A 110 9.40 -20.75 2.68
C GLU A 110 8.11 -20.04 2.25
N SER A 111 7.17 -19.82 3.18
CA SER A 111 5.84 -19.29 2.86
C SER A 111 5.77 -17.75 2.74
N TYR A 112 6.78 -17.05 3.24
CA TYR A 112 6.87 -15.59 3.21
C TYR A 112 8.30 -15.13 2.93
N ILE A 113 8.45 -14.05 2.17
CA ILE A 113 9.74 -13.49 1.76
C ILE A 113 9.76 -11.98 1.97
N GLN A 114 10.96 -11.39 1.92
CA GLN A 114 11.11 -9.94 1.98
C GLN A 114 10.99 -9.32 0.58
N MET A 115 10.00 -8.45 0.39
CA MET A 115 9.72 -7.72 -0.83
C MET A 115 9.79 -6.21 -0.60
N THR A 116 10.25 -5.44 -1.58
CA THR A 116 10.09 -3.99 -1.63
C THR A 116 8.61 -3.62 -1.76
N ILE A 117 8.24 -2.38 -1.42
CA ILE A 117 6.89 -1.88 -1.66
C ILE A 117 6.55 -1.91 -3.16
N ASN A 118 7.51 -1.63 -4.04
CA ASN A 118 7.31 -1.76 -5.48
C ASN A 118 6.89 -3.16 -5.88
N GLU A 119 7.59 -4.19 -5.40
CA GLU A 119 7.30 -5.59 -5.69
C GLU A 119 5.92 -6.00 -5.16
N ILE A 120 5.55 -5.58 -3.94
CA ILE A 120 4.22 -5.88 -3.36
C ILE A 120 3.10 -5.20 -4.16
N ILE A 121 3.28 -3.93 -4.51
CA ILE A 121 2.23 -3.12 -5.15
C ILE A 121 2.13 -3.43 -6.64
N ASN A 122 3.26 -3.44 -7.35
CA ASN A 122 3.30 -3.54 -8.82
C ASN A 122 3.64 -4.94 -9.34
N GLY A 123 4.10 -5.84 -8.48
CA GLY A 123 4.55 -7.18 -8.87
C GLY A 123 6.01 -7.18 -9.31
N TYR A 124 6.52 -8.39 -9.57
CA TYR A 124 7.83 -8.58 -10.20
C TYR A 124 7.89 -9.93 -10.93
N GLY A 125 8.41 -9.91 -12.15
CA GLY A 125 8.52 -11.09 -12.99
C GLY A 125 7.19 -11.83 -13.16
N GLN A 126 7.27 -13.16 -13.24
CA GLN A 126 6.10 -14.06 -13.24
C GLN A 126 5.85 -14.66 -11.84
N GLU A 127 6.64 -14.26 -10.84
CA GLU A 127 6.65 -14.88 -9.51
C GLU A 127 5.60 -14.26 -8.59
N PHE A 128 5.42 -12.94 -8.67
CA PHE A 128 4.45 -12.24 -7.85
C PHE A 128 3.64 -11.23 -8.68
N PRO A 129 2.30 -11.35 -8.71
CA PRO A 129 1.47 -10.55 -9.60
C PRO A 129 1.38 -9.07 -9.21
N GLY A 130 1.54 -8.74 -7.93
CA GLY A 130 1.31 -7.38 -7.42
C GLY A 130 -0.15 -7.08 -7.10
N LEU A 131 -0.40 -6.25 -6.07
CA LEU A 131 -1.76 -5.88 -5.68
C LEU A 131 -2.46 -4.99 -6.71
N VAL A 132 -1.74 -4.06 -7.35
CA VAL A 132 -2.30 -3.16 -8.36
C VAL A 132 -2.72 -3.90 -9.62
N PRO A 133 -1.92 -4.81 -10.21
CA PRO A 133 -2.38 -5.65 -11.31
C PRO A 133 -3.65 -6.44 -10.98
N LEU A 134 -3.74 -7.03 -9.78
CA LEU A 134 -4.95 -7.72 -9.33
C LEU A 134 -6.18 -6.80 -9.22
N MET A 135 -6.00 -5.57 -8.73
CA MET A 135 -7.08 -4.57 -8.72
C MET A 135 -7.54 -4.21 -10.14
N ARG A 136 -6.62 -4.07 -11.09
CA ARG A 136 -6.97 -3.79 -12.49
C ARG A 136 -7.75 -4.93 -13.13
N GLU A 137 -7.35 -6.18 -12.88
CA GLU A 137 -8.11 -7.34 -13.35
C GLU A 137 -9.50 -7.41 -12.69
N TYR A 138 -9.62 -7.08 -11.41
CA TYR A 138 -10.92 -6.97 -10.76
C TYR A 138 -11.79 -5.87 -11.36
N MET A 139 -11.21 -4.70 -11.66
CA MET A 139 -11.94 -3.61 -12.31
C MET A 139 -12.49 -3.99 -13.68
N LYS A 140 -11.80 -4.87 -14.43
CA LYS A 140 -12.29 -5.39 -15.72
C LYS A 140 -13.46 -6.36 -15.55
N SER A 141 -13.53 -7.08 -14.43
CA SER A 141 -14.60 -8.04 -14.18
C SER A 141 -15.90 -7.39 -13.70
N ILE A 142 -15.83 -6.14 -13.24
CA ILE A 142 -16.99 -5.34 -12.85
C ILE A 142 -17.36 -4.33 -13.95
N SER A 143 -18.65 -4.20 -14.25
CA SER A 143 -19.14 -3.26 -15.25
C SER A 143 -19.17 -1.83 -14.70
N LEU A 144 -18.04 -1.13 -14.77
CA LEU A 144 -17.91 0.30 -14.47
C LEU A 144 -18.12 1.15 -15.72
N ASP A 145 -18.70 2.34 -15.56
CA ASP A 145 -18.72 3.33 -16.62
C ASP A 145 -17.31 3.89 -16.89
N ALA A 146 -17.11 4.44 -18.09
CA ALA A 146 -15.81 4.89 -18.55
C ALA A 146 -15.19 5.97 -17.65
N TYR A 147 -16.00 6.89 -17.13
CA TYR A 147 -15.55 7.96 -16.26
C TYR A 147 -15.08 7.42 -14.92
N THR A 148 -15.88 6.58 -14.26
CA THR A 148 -15.50 5.92 -13.00
C THR A 148 -14.26 5.07 -13.16
N SER A 149 -14.19 4.27 -14.23
CA SER A 149 -13.02 3.43 -14.52
C SER A 149 -11.75 4.26 -14.68
N CYS A 150 -11.82 5.36 -15.45
CA CYS A 150 -10.70 6.26 -15.64
C CYS A 150 -10.26 6.94 -14.34
N LYS A 151 -11.20 7.45 -13.53
CA LYS A 151 -10.87 8.08 -12.24
C LYS A 151 -10.22 7.11 -11.25
N VAL A 152 -10.78 5.91 -11.11
CA VAL A 152 -10.20 4.87 -10.26
C VAL A 152 -8.82 4.45 -10.77
N GLN A 153 -8.62 4.40 -12.10
CA GLN A 153 -7.32 4.11 -12.69
C GLN A 153 -6.28 5.19 -12.38
N GLN A 154 -6.65 6.47 -12.35
CA GLN A 154 -5.76 7.56 -11.90
C GLN A 154 -5.34 7.37 -10.43
N TYR A 155 -6.28 7.02 -9.55
CA TYR A 155 -6.00 6.77 -8.13
C TYR A 155 -5.03 5.60 -7.91
N ILE A 156 -5.27 4.47 -8.56
CA ILE A 156 -4.40 3.30 -8.44
C ILE A 156 -3.02 3.57 -9.05
N GLN A 157 -2.96 4.34 -10.15
CA GLN A 157 -1.69 4.70 -10.78
C GLN A 157 -0.82 5.59 -9.89
N LEU A 158 -1.42 6.56 -9.17
CA LEU A 158 -0.69 7.37 -8.17
C LEU A 158 0.06 6.47 -7.17
N ILE A 159 -0.61 5.45 -6.65
CA ILE A 159 -0.04 4.53 -5.64
C ILE A 159 1.05 3.65 -6.27
N ALA A 160 0.83 3.15 -7.48
CA ALA A 160 1.81 2.39 -8.25
C ALA A 160 3.10 3.20 -8.52
N ASP A 161 2.96 4.47 -8.87
CA ASP A 161 4.09 5.36 -9.17
C ASP A 161 4.84 5.78 -7.91
N ARG A 162 4.16 5.95 -6.77
CA ARG A 162 4.82 6.13 -5.47
C ARG A 162 5.57 4.89 -5.03
N ALA A 163 4.97 3.72 -5.20
CA ALA A 163 5.59 2.44 -4.85
C ALA A 163 6.87 2.17 -5.68
N SER A 164 6.89 2.60 -6.94
CA SER A 164 8.04 2.47 -7.86
C SER A 164 9.03 3.64 -7.80
N ALA A 165 8.87 4.57 -6.86
CA ALA A 165 9.69 5.78 -6.71
C ALA A 165 9.63 6.78 -7.89
N LYS A 166 8.71 6.60 -8.85
CA LYS A 166 8.48 7.58 -9.93
C LYS A 166 7.91 8.89 -9.38
N LEU A 167 7.09 8.78 -8.34
CA LEU A 167 6.57 9.92 -7.58
C LEU A 167 7.08 9.88 -6.15
N GLN A 168 7.29 11.07 -5.58
CA GLN A 168 7.67 11.23 -4.19
C GLN A 168 6.48 11.00 -3.27
N THR A 169 6.77 10.46 -2.09
CA THR A 169 5.87 10.57 -0.94
C THR A 169 5.86 12.01 -0.41
N ASN A 170 4.76 12.39 0.23
CA ASN A 170 4.66 13.70 0.90
C ASN A 170 5.80 13.93 1.91
N ALA A 171 6.19 12.88 2.64
CA ALA A 171 7.32 12.95 3.57
C ALA A 171 8.68 13.17 2.87
N GLN A 172 8.92 12.60 1.69
CA GLN A 172 10.14 12.88 0.92
C GLN A 172 10.13 14.32 0.42
N TRP A 173 9.01 14.78 -0.13
CA TRP A 173 8.89 16.13 -0.66
C TRP A 173 9.08 17.18 0.43
N ILE A 174 8.43 17.04 1.60
CA ILE A 174 8.60 17.96 2.74
C ILE A 174 10.07 18.03 3.17
N ARG A 175 10.76 16.88 3.26
CA ARG A 175 12.20 16.86 3.61
C ARG A 175 13.04 17.57 2.55
N HIS A 176 12.75 17.38 1.26
CA HIS A 176 13.45 18.09 0.19
C HIS A 176 13.18 19.59 0.22
N PHE A 177 11.93 20.00 0.48
CA PHE A 177 11.54 21.40 0.64
C PHE A 177 12.37 22.06 1.74
N VAL A 178 12.35 21.50 2.96
CA VAL A 178 13.11 22.03 4.10
C VAL A 178 14.61 22.08 3.80
N ARG A 179 15.18 20.99 3.25
CA ARG A 179 16.62 20.93 2.98
C ARG A 179 17.10 21.91 1.91
N LYS A 180 16.24 22.30 0.98
CA LYS A 180 16.56 23.27 -0.08
C LYS A 180 16.27 24.71 0.31
N HIS A 181 15.64 24.94 1.47
CA HIS A 181 15.30 26.28 1.93
C HIS A 181 16.56 27.07 2.29
N ASN A 182 16.64 28.34 1.87
CA ASN A 182 17.83 29.18 2.08
C ASN A 182 18.19 29.35 3.56
N ASP A 183 17.17 29.45 4.42
CA ASP A 183 17.35 29.60 5.88
C ASP A 183 17.69 28.28 6.60
N TYR A 184 17.70 27.14 5.92
CA TYR A 184 18.03 25.86 6.55
C TYR A 184 19.53 25.67 6.70
N LYS A 185 19.98 25.53 7.94
CA LYS A 185 21.41 25.49 8.30
C LYS A 185 22.00 24.09 8.39
N TYR A 186 21.28 23.08 7.89
CA TYR A 186 21.67 21.66 7.99
C TYR A 186 21.86 21.15 9.43
N ASP A 187 21.24 21.81 10.39
CA ASP A 187 21.29 21.53 11.84
C ASP A 187 20.06 20.74 12.32
N SER A 188 19.20 20.30 11.41
CA SER A 188 17.91 19.65 11.69
C SER A 188 16.90 20.54 12.42
N VAL A 189 17.09 21.85 12.43
CA VAL A 189 16.15 22.82 12.98
C VAL A 189 15.29 23.39 11.85
N VAL A 190 13.96 23.34 12.03
CA VAL A 190 12.99 23.98 11.14
C VAL A 190 12.47 25.22 11.86
N ASN A 191 12.93 26.40 11.43
CA ASN A 191 12.55 27.67 12.05
C ASN A 191 11.17 28.18 11.53
N ASP A 192 10.69 29.27 12.11
CA ASP A 192 9.38 29.85 11.80
C ASP A 192 9.26 30.27 10.33
N THR A 193 10.32 30.80 9.71
CA THR A 193 10.32 31.16 8.29
C THR A 193 10.12 29.93 7.41
N ILE A 194 10.91 28.87 7.62
CA ILE A 194 10.80 27.61 6.87
C ILE A 194 9.41 27.00 7.07
N THR A 195 8.89 27.05 8.30
CA THR A 195 7.57 26.52 8.64
C THR A 195 6.45 27.29 7.94
N TYR A 196 6.51 28.62 7.95
CA TYR A 196 5.55 29.47 7.25
C TYR A 196 5.55 29.19 5.75
N ASP A 197 6.73 29.18 5.12
CA ASP A 197 6.85 28.94 3.68
C ASP A 197 6.37 27.54 3.29
N LEU A 198 6.63 26.53 4.12
CA LEU A 198 6.11 25.18 3.93
C LEU A 198 4.58 25.19 3.98
N LEU A 199 3.98 25.71 5.05
CA LEU A 199 2.52 25.72 5.21
C LEU A 199 1.81 26.53 4.12
N PHE A 200 2.37 27.67 3.74
CA PHE A 200 1.87 28.47 2.63
C PHE A 200 1.92 27.70 1.30
N THR A 201 3.02 27.00 1.03
CA THR A 201 3.15 26.16 -0.17
C THR A 201 2.15 24.99 -0.16
N LEU A 202 1.96 24.32 0.99
CA LEU A 202 0.98 23.26 1.16
C LEU A 202 -0.45 23.75 0.91
N ASN A 203 -0.80 24.94 1.40
CA ASN A 203 -2.10 25.55 1.15
C ASN A 203 -2.36 25.77 -0.35
N ARG A 204 -1.35 26.27 -1.08
CA ARG A 204 -1.44 26.43 -2.54
C ARG A 204 -1.55 25.10 -3.28
N ILE A 205 -0.87 24.04 -2.80
CA ILE A 205 -1.00 22.70 -3.37
C ILE A 205 -2.42 22.16 -3.17
N GLN A 206 -2.99 22.35 -1.98
CA GLN A 206 -4.34 21.89 -1.62
C GLN A 206 -5.42 22.61 -2.44
N ASN A 207 -5.27 23.92 -2.66
CA ASN A 207 -6.19 24.72 -3.48
C ASN A 207 -5.97 24.59 -5.00
N GLU A 208 -5.04 23.72 -5.43
CA GLU A 208 -4.67 23.50 -6.84
C GLU A 208 -4.06 24.74 -7.54
N ASP A 209 -3.67 25.77 -6.79
CA ASP A 209 -2.92 26.95 -7.26
C ASP A 209 -1.45 26.64 -7.59
N LEU A 210 -0.97 25.45 -7.21
CA LEU A 210 0.38 24.97 -7.45
C LEU A 210 0.37 23.46 -7.76
N ASN A 211 0.80 23.11 -8.97
CA ASN A 211 1.08 21.71 -9.31
C ASN A 211 2.55 21.36 -9.11
N ILE A 212 2.80 20.25 -8.41
CA ILE A 212 4.13 19.69 -8.19
C ILE A 212 4.20 18.36 -8.93
N ASN A 213 4.94 18.33 -10.05
CA ASN A 213 5.02 17.16 -10.91
C ASN A 213 5.61 15.95 -10.16
N GLU A 214 6.56 16.17 -9.25
CA GLU A 214 7.17 15.12 -8.44
C GLU A 214 6.20 14.47 -7.44
N LEU A 215 5.05 15.11 -7.14
CA LEU A 215 4.03 14.58 -6.23
C LEU A 215 2.84 13.95 -6.98
N PHE A 216 2.48 14.51 -8.15
CA PHE A 216 1.20 14.22 -8.79
C PHE A 216 1.28 13.88 -10.28
N ALA A 217 2.42 14.07 -10.94
CA ALA A 217 2.50 14.11 -12.40
C ALA A 217 1.33 14.92 -12.99
N ASP A 218 0.61 14.34 -13.96
CA ASP A 218 -0.55 14.95 -14.63
C ASP A 218 -1.91 14.44 -14.10
N TYR A 219 -1.92 13.68 -13.00
CA TYR A 219 -3.14 13.00 -12.51
C TYR A 219 -4.24 13.95 -12.04
N ARG A 220 -3.88 15.18 -11.64
CA ARG A 220 -4.86 16.21 -11.25
C ARG A 220 -5.41 17.01 -12.43
N GLN A 221 -4.71 17.01 -13.57
CA GLN A 221 -5.04 17.86 -14.72
C GLN A 221 -5.67 17.08 -15.88
N THR A 222 -5.51 15.75 -15.91
CA THR A 222 -6.05 14.92 -16.99
C THR A 222 -7.54 14.69 -16.79
N ILE A 223 -8.35 15.28 -17.68
CA ILE A 223 -9.79 15.03 -17.76
C ILE A 223 -10.00 13.62 -18.35
N CYS A 224 -10.67 12.78 -17.56
CA CYS A 224 -11.46 11.67 -18.05
C CYS A 224 -12.76 12.25 -18.64
#